data_AF-A0A396NF94-F1
#
_entry.id   AF-A0A396NF94-F1
#
_cell.length_a   1.000
_cell.length_b   1.000
_cell.length_c   1.000
_cell.angle_alpha   90.00
_cell.angle_beta   90.00
_cell.angle_gamma   90.00
#
_symmetry.space_group_name_H-M   'P 1'
#
loop_
_entity.id
_entity.type
_entity.pdbx_description
1 polymer ?
#
loop_
_entity_poly.entity_id
_entity_poly.type
_entity_poly.pdbx_seq_one_letter_code
_entity_poly.pdbx_strand_id
1 'polypeptide(L)'
;MAAHTKIDLYQMQSLPLDAKIRMTARRIDAFIDRNDAYLSISGGKDSRVLDDIERRFVRAKLPRVFIDTGLEHRSVRACGKKHADIILRPEKNFKQIITEYGYPVISKEVAQTIAEARKGLKNGNCYTYRMAKLNGTAVDKNGDKSKYNIPQYKFLLDAPFRISHKCCDYMKKKPAKQYEKETGRLPIVATMAEESNLRLQKWLKHGCNAFDLKRPMSAPMSFWSENDVLEYLFKYELDYAECYGKIIPKLDKEQIEGQITIYEATNDYRGCQFCTTGCKRTGCIFCLFGILQDKDRIIKLEKEDKRLADYVLNGGEYDNEGMWIPTNKGLGYIKILDFLKENGLDIPY
;
A
#
# COMPACT_ATOMS: atom_id res chain seq x y z
N MET A 1 25.28 9.73 4.19
CA MET A 1 25.39 9.58 2.73
C MET A 1 24.40 8.52 2.28
N ALA A 2 23.89 8.59 1.04
CA ALA A 2 23.05 7.53 0.48
C ALA A 2 23.91 6.29 0.22
N ALA A 3 23.39 5.09 0.54
CA ALA A 3 24.09 3.83 0.27
C ALA A 3 24.08 3.47 -1.23
N HIS A 4 23.09 3.97 -1.97
CA HIS A 4 22.90 3.71 -3.39
C HIS A 4 22.52 4.97 -4.17
N THR A 5 22.77 4.91 -5.48
CA THR A 5 22.34 5.91 -6.45
C THR A 5 21.14 5.43 -7.28
N LYS A 6 20.47 6.33 -8.01
CA LYS A 6 19.42 5.94 -8.97
C LYS A 6 19.98 5.09 -10.12
N ILE A 7 21.24 5.32 -10.50
CA ILE A 7 21.91 4.55 -11.55
C ILE A 7 22.06 3.09 -11.11
N ASP A 8 22.44 2.85 -9.85
CA ASP A 8 22.51 1.50 -9.28
C ASP A 8 21.15 0.80 -9.40
N LEU A 9 20.04 1.50 -9.14
CA LEU A 9 18.70 0.92 -9.25
C LEU A 9 18.39 0.53 -10.69
N TYR A 10 18.65 1.44 -11.64
CA TYR A 10 18.40 1.16 -13.07
C TYR A 10 19.24 0.01 -13.59
N GLN A 11 20.50 -0.10 -13.16
CA GLN A 11 21.36 -1.24 -13.48
C GLN A 11 20.80 -2.54 -12.92
N MET A 12 20.32 -2.57 -11.67
CA MET A 12 19.71 -3.77 -11.09
C MET A 12 18.37 -4.12 -11.77
N GLN A 13 17.60 -3.09 -12.18
CA GLN A 13 16.34 -3.25 -12.91
C GLN A 13 16.54 -3.70 -14.36
N SER A 14 17.70 -3.46 -14.97
CA SER A 14 17.97 -3.91 -16.35
C SER A 14 18.43 -5.36 -16.43
N LEU A 15 18.67 -6.03 -15.30
CA LEU A 15 19.14 -7.41 -15.29
C LEU A 15 18.06 -8.40 -15.75
N PRO A 16 18.43 -9.52 -16.39
CA PRO A 16 17.49 -10.60 -16.70
C PRO A 16 16.83 -11.19 -15.44
N LEU A 17 15.62 -11.72 -15.58
CA LEU A 17 14.84 -12.28 -14.47
C LEU A 17 15.64 -13.29 -13.63
N ASP A 18 16.36 -14.23 -14.26
CA ASP A 18 17.14 -15.23 -13.52
C ASP A 18 18.28 -14.63 -12.67
N ALA A 19 18.87 -13.52 -13.12
CA ALA A 19 19.86 -12.79 -12.33
C ALA A 19 19.19 -12.10 -11.13
N LYS A 20 18.01 -11.50 -11.33
CA LYS A 20 17.21 -10.89 -10.26
C LYS A 20 16.77 -11.91 -9.21
N ILE A 21 16.36 -13.12 -9.62
CA ILE A 21 16.03 -14.23 -8.72
C ILE A 21 17.23 -14.57 -7.83
N ARG A 22 18.40 -14.82 -8.41
CA ARG A 22 19.63 -15.13 -7.65
C ARG A 22 20.02 -13.99 -6.70
N MET A 23 19.87 -12.75 -7.15
CA MET A 23 20.12 -11.56 -6.35
C MET A 23 19.17 -11.41 -5.16
N THR A 24 17.90 -11.76 -5.34
CA THR A 24 16.90 -11.77 -4.27
C THR A 24 17.17 -12.90 -3.29
N ALA A 25 17.44 -14.12 -3.74
CA ALA A 25 17.80 -15.24 -2.88
C ALA A 25 19.00 -14.92 -1.97
N ARG A 26 20.10 -14.41 -2.55
CA ARG A 26 21.29 -13.98 -1.78
C ARG A 26 21.00 -12.91 -0.73
N ARG A 27 20.03 -12.01 -0.99
CA ARG A 27 19.64 -10.97 -0.02
C ARG A 27 18.80 -11.56 1.12
N ILE A 28 17.99 -12.58 0.84
CA ILE A 28 17.28 -13.33 1.87
C ILE A 28 18.32 -14.06 2.74
N ASP A 29 19.23 -14.83 2.15
CA ASP A 29 20.31 -15.55 2.85
C ASP A 29 21.10 -14.61 3.77
N ALA A 30 21.63 -13.52 3.22
CA ALA A 30 22.40 -12.55 3.99
C ALA A 30 21.61 -11.91 5.14
N PHE A 31 20.28 -11.84 5.05
CA PHE A 31 19.44 -11.31 6.13
C PHE A 31 19.23 -12.34 7.23
N ILE A 32 18.94 -13.59 6.87
CA ILE A 32 18.67 -14.68 7.81
C ILE A 32 19.94 -15.21 8.50
N ASP A 33 21.12 -15.05 7.88
CA ASP A 33 22.41 -15.36 8.50
C ASP A 33 22.68 -14.51 9.75
N ARG A 34 22.02 -13.35 9.86
CA ARG A 34 22.24 -12.36 10.93
C ARG A 34 21.04 -12.19 11.86
N ASN A 35 19.87 -12.69 11.48
CA ASN A 35 18.61 -12.42 12.17
C ASN A 35 17.66 -13.61 12.05
N ASP A 36 16.93 -13.93 13.12
CA ASP A 36 15.72 -14.73 12.98
C ASP A 36 14.64 -13.89 12.25
N ALA A 37 13.97 -14.49 11.27
CA ALA A 37 13.16 -13.76 10.31
C ALA A 37 11.83 -14.44 9.99
N TYR A 38 10.91 -13.66 9.44
CA TYR A 38 9.65 -14.16 8.91
C TYR A 38 9.33 -13.47 7.58
N LEU A 39 8.58 -14.16 6.72
CA LEU A 39 8.13 -13.61 5.45
C LEU A 39 6.75 -12.99 5.64
N SER A 40 6.67 -11.67 5.47
CA SER A 40 5.40 -10.95 5.54
C SER A 40 4.67 -11.10 4.22
N ILE A 41 3.65 -11.95 4.18
CA ILE A 41 2.78 -12.10 3.01
C ILE A 41 1.60 -11.14 3.09
N SER A 42 1.20 -10.58 1.95
CA SER A 42 0.04 -9.67 1.86
C SER A 42 -1.15 -10.29 1.14
N GLY A 43 -0.98 -11.48 0.55
CA GLY A 43 -1.92 -12.08 -0.40
C GLY A 43 -1.87 -11.45 -1.79
N GLY A 44 -1.11 -10.37 -1.96
CA GLY A 44 -0.85 -9.75 -3.25
C GLY A 44 0.22 -10.49 -4.04
N LYS A 45 0.21 -10.28 -5.36
CA LYS A 45 1.05 -10.98 -6.34
C LYS A 45 2.57 -10.86 -6.05
N ASP A 46 3.03 -9.69 -5.61
CA ASP A 46 4.45 -9.45 -5.31
C ASP A 46 4.92 -10.32 -4.13
N SER A 47 4.09 -10.46 -3.08
CA SER A 47 4.41 -11.32 -1.93
C SER A 47 4.35 -12.81 -2.23
N ARG A 48 3.59 -13.22 -3.27
CA ARG A 48 3.58 -14.59 -3.78
C ARG A 48 4.88 -14.94 -4.49
N VAL A 49 5.41 -14.02 -5.29
CA VAL A 49 6.75 -14.19 -5.90
C VAL A 49 7.82 -14.30 -4.83
N LEU A 50 7.81 -13.41 -3.81
CA LEU A 50 8.77 -13.49 -2.72
C LEU A 50 8.70 -14.82 -1.97
N ASP A 51 7.48 -15.28 -1.67
CA ASP A 51 7.24 -16.58 -1.02
C ASP A 51 7.82 -17.73 -1.85
N ASP A 52 7.53 -17.78 -3.15
CA ASP A 52 8.01 -18.85 -4.02
C ASP A 52 9.53 -18.81 -4.21
N ILE A 53 10.14 -17.63 -4.28
CA ILE A 53 11.61 -17.50 -4.31
C ILE A 53 12.22 -18.11 -3.06
N GLU A 54 11.66 -17.81 -1.88
CA GLU A 54 12.12 -18.42 -0.64
C GLU A 54 11.95 -19.94 -0.69
N ARG A 55 10.80 -20.47 -1.12
CA ARG A 55 10.54 -21.93 -1.16
C ARG A 55 11.46 -22.67 -2.11
N ARG A 56 11.71 -22.12 -3.30
CA ARG A 56 12.43 -22.83 -4.37
C ARG A 56 13.94 -22.71 -4.25
N PHE A 57 14.43 -21.50 -3.94
CA PHE A 57 15.86 -21.16 -4.08
C PHE A 57 16.59 -21.00 -2.75
N VAL A 58 15.90 -20.58 -1.67
CA VAL A 58 16.52 -20.36 -0.36
C VAL A 58 16.30 -21.55 0.58
N ARG A 59 15.04 -22.01 0.69
CA ARG A 59 14.62 -23.17 1.50
C ARG A 59 14.91 -23.04 3.00
N ALA A 60 14.89 -21.81 3.53
CA ALA A 60 15.10 -21.54 4.95
C ALA A 60 13.86 -21.88 5.81
N LYS A 61 12.70 -22.14 5.18
CA LYS A 61 11.42 -22.48 5.84
C LYS A 61 10.96 -21.39 6.81
N LEU A 62 11.12 -20.13 6.40
CA LEU A 62 10.70 -18.98 7.19
C LEU A 62 9.19 -19.00 7.46
N PRO A 63 8.69 -18.63 8.65
CA PRO A 63 7.25 -18.52 8.88
C PRO A 63 6.60 -17.48 7.96
N ARG A 64 5.46 -17.83 7.34
CA ARG A 64 4.64 -16.93 6.54
C ARG A 64 3.61 -16.27 7.42
N VAL A 65 3.75 -14.96 7.60
CA VAL A 65 2.86 -14.17 8.47
C VAL A 65 1.96 -13.28 7.61
N PHE A 66 0.66 -13.51 7.70
CA PHE A 66 -0.37 -12.68 7.09
C PHE A 66 -1.08 -11.84 8.16
N ILE A 67 -1.27 -10.56 7.90
CA ILE A 67 -2.06 -9.68 8.77
C ILE A 67 -3.44 -9.52 8.14
N ASP A 68 -4.42 -10.24 8.68
CA ASP A 68 -5.80 -10.17 8.23
C ASP A 68 -6.46 -8.92 8.81
N THR A 69 -6.45 -7.83 8.05
CA THR A 69 -7.11 -6.59 8.48
C THR A 69 -8.61 -6.60 8.24
N GLY A 70 -9.09 -7.52 7.40
CA GLY A 70 -10.47 -7.53 6.90
C GLY A 70 -10.77 -6.41 5.91
N LEU A 71 -9.75 -5.66 5.47
CA LEU A 71 -9.87 -4.53 4.55
C LEU A 71 -9.33 -4.83 3.16
N GLU A 72 -8.74 -5.99 2.96
CA GLU A 72 -8.23 -6.45 1.68
C GLU A 72 -9.38 -6.84 0.74
N HIS A 73 -9.14 -6.76 -0.57
CA HIS A 73 -10.02 -7.40 -1.55
C HIS A 73 -10.24 -8.88 -1.21
N ARG A 74 -11.46 -9.40 -1.41
CA ARG A 74 -11.85 -10.76 -0.97
C ARG A 74 -10.88 -11.84 -1.44
N SER A 75 -10.52 -11.84 -2.73
CA SER A 75 -9.57 -12.81 -3.29
C SER A 75 -8.13 -12.63 -2.80
N VAL A 76 -7.69 -11.40 -2.50
CA VAL A 76 -6.37 -11.12 -1.90
C VAL A 76 -6.33 -11.66 -0.48
N ARG A 77 -7.39 -11.42 0.29
CA ARG A 77 -7.54 -11.96 1.65
C ARG A 77 -7.54 -13.49 1.65
N ALA A 78 -8.26 -14.11 0.73
CA ALA A 78 -8.30 -15.56 0.58
C ALA A 78 -6.90 -16.12 0.22
N CYS A 79 -6.21 -15.50 -0.73
CA CYS A 79 -4.84 -15.85 -1.10
C CYS A 79 -3.87 -15.71 0.09
N GLY A 80 -3.95 -14.60 0.82
CA GLY A 80 -3.14 -14.37 2.02
C GLY A 80 -3.35 -15.45 3.08
N LYS A 81 -4.60 -15.84 3.35
CA LYS A 81 -4.92 -16.93 4.30
C LYS A 81 -4.44 -18.29 3.83
N LYS A 82 -4.58 -18.58 2.53
CA LYS A 82 -4.17 -19.86 1.92
C LYS A 82 -2.67 -20.13 2.11
N HIS A 83 -1.84 -19.10 1.99
CA HIS A 83 -0.38 -19.22 2.01
C HIS A 83 0.27 -18.84 3.35
N ALA A 84 -0.53 -18.52 4.37
CA ALA A 84 -0.06 -18.16 5.71
C ALA A 84 0.13 -19.38 6.60
N ASP A 85 1.24 -19.40 7.34
CA ASP A 85 1.38 -20.29 8.50
C ASP A 85 0.76 -19.61 9.73
N ILE A 86 0.87 -18.29 9.82
CA ILE A 86 0.43 -17.48 10.97
C ILE A 86 -0.46 -16.33 10.47
N ILE A 87 -1.66 -16.23 11.05
CA ILE A 87 -2.61 -15.16 10.76
C ILE A 87 -2.75 -14.25 11.98
N LEU A 88 -2.26 -13.01 11.84
CA LEU A 88 -2.42 -11.97 12.84
C LEU A 88 -3.69 -11.16 12.55
N ARG A 89 -4.33 -10.64 13.60
CA ARG A 89 -5.49 -9.75 13.50
C ARG A 89 -5.27 -8.50 14.34
N PRO A 90 -5.78 -7.33 13.90
CA PRO A 90 -5.75 -6.13 14.72
C PRO A 90 -6.69 -6.26 15.92
N GLU A 91 -6.27 -5.71 17.06
CA GLU A 91 -7.07 -5.66 18.28
C GLU A 91 -8.39 -4.88 18.10
N LYS A 92 -8.35 -3.82 17.29
CA LYS A 92 -9.51 -2.98 16.98
C LYS A 92 -9.93 -3.20 15.53
N ASN A 93 -11.23 -3.29 15.31
CA ASN A 93 -11.77 -3.30 13.96
C ASN A 93 -11.78 -1.89 13.34
N PHE A 94 -11.95 -1.82 12.03
CA PHE A 94 -11.85 -0.57 11.29
C PHE A 94 -12.90 0.47 11.71
N LYS A 95 -14.12 0.05 12.06
CA LYS A 95 -15.17 0.92 12.59
C LYS A 95 -14.68 1.63 13.86
N GLN A 96 -14.15 0.88 14.83
CA GLN A 96 -13.60 1.44 16.07
C GLN A 96 -12.47 2.44 15.80
N ILE A 97 -11.59 2.11 14.85
CA ILE A 97 -10.49 3.00 14.45
C ILE A 97 -10.99 4.31 13.85
N ILE A 98 -12.01 4.28 12.99
CA ILE A 98 -12.59 5.49 12.43
C ILE A 98 -13.31 6.30 13.52
N THR A 99 -14.10 5.66 14.38
CA THR A 99 -14.81 6.33 15.48
C THR A 99 -13.81 7.10 16.37
N GLU A 100 -12.71 6.46 16.76
CA GLU A 100 -11.74 7.03 17.70
C GLU A 100 -10.76 8.02 17.04
N TYR A 101 -10.25 7.69 15.84
CA TYR A 101 -9.18 8.48 15.21
C TYR A 101 -9.65 9.29 14.00
N GLY A 102 -10.61 8.78 13.23
CA GLY A 102 -11.15 9.43 12.05
C GLY A 102 -10.93 8.69 10.74
N TYR A 103 -11.60 9.21 9.71
CA TYR A 103 -11.65 8.68 8.36
C TYR A 103 -10.32 8.86 7.60
N PRO A 104 -9.93 7.90 6.76
CA PRO A 104 -8.73 8.01 5.91
C PRO A 104 -9.03 8.77 4.62
N VAL A 105 -9.08 10.11 4.67
CA VAL A 105 -9.50 10.99 3.56
C VAL A 105 -8.32 11.66 2.83
N ILE A 106 -8.43 11.81 1.50
CA ILE A 106 -7.46 12.42 0.57
C ILE A 106 -6.11 11.68 0.48
N SER A 107 -5.26 11.79 1.49
CA SER A 107 -3.96 11.14 1.54
C SER A 107 -3.48 11.04 2.98
N LYS A 108 -2.51 10.15 3.25
CA LYS A 108 -1.92 10.03 4.60
C LYS A 108 -1.30 11.34 5.08
N GLU A 109 -0.65 12.08 4.18
CA GLU A 109 0.01 13.34 4.53
C GLU A 109 -1.00 14.46 4.84
N VAL A 110 -2.05 14.58 4.02
CA VAL A 110 -3.13 15.54 4.25
C VAL A 110 -3.86 15.20 5.55
N ALA A 111 -4.28 13.95 5.72
CA ALA A 111 -4.96 13.49 6.92
C ALA A 111 -4.14 13.70 8.20
N GLN A 112 -2.83 13.43 8.15
CA GLN A 112 -1.94 13.73 9.27
C GLN A 112 -1.86 15.24 9.56
N THR A 113 -1.74 16.07 8.53
CA THR A 113 -1.64 17.52 8.67
C THR A 113 -2.91 18.10 9.29
N ILE A 114 -4.08 17.68 8.83
CA ILE A 114 -5.37 18.12 9.39
C ILE A 114 -5.55 17.64 10.84
N ALA A 115 -5.26 16.37 11.12
CA ALA A 115 -5.39 15.82 12.48
C ALA A 115 -4.51 16.57 13.50
N GLU A 116 -3.25 16.83 13.14
CA GLU A 116 -2.31 17.54 14.01
C GLU A 116 -2.65 19.03 14.12
N ALA A 117 -3.09 19.67 13.03
CA ALA A 117 -3.53 21.07 13.04
C ALA A 117 -4.74 21.28 13.96
N ARG A 118 -5.77 20.42 13.86
CA ARG A 118 -6.94 20.47 14.75
C ARG A 118 -6.58 20.27 16.22
N LYS A 119 -5.65 19.36 16.51
CA LYS A 119 -5.13 19.17 17.87
C LYS A 119 -4.40 20.43 18.36
N GLY A 120 -3.59 21.06 17.51
CA GLY A 120 -2.93 22.32 17.79
C GLY A 120 -3.94 23.42 18.16
N LEU A 121 -4.98 23.60 17.34
CA LEU A 121 -6.03 24.59 17.57
C LEU A 121 -6.78 24.38 18.89
N LYS A 122 -7.18 23.13 19.21
CA LYS A 122 -7.82 22.81 20.49
C LYS A 122 -6.93 23.13 21.70
N ASN A 123 -5.61 23.01 21.55
CA ASN A 123 -4.64 23.28 22.59
C ASN A 123 -4.16 24.75 22.61
N GLY A 124 -4.77 25.64 21.81
CA GLY A 124 -4.37 27.05 21.69
C GLY A 124 -3.08 27.29 20.89
N ASN A 125 -2.49 26.26 20.29
CA ASN A 125 -1.27 26.38 19.47
C ASN A 125 -1.63 26.48 17.98
N CYS A 126 -1.92 27.70 17.54
CA CYS A 126 -2.27 28.01 16.15
C CYS A 126 -1.05 28.14 15.21
N TYR A 127 0.17 28.26 15.74
CA TYR A 127 1.40 28.45 14.95
C TYR A 127 2.22 27.18 14.82
N THR A 128 1.58 26.12 14.32
CA THR A 128 2.31 24.89 13.95
C THR A 128 2.74 24.92 12.50
N TYR A 129 3.84 24.21 12.17
CA TYR A 129 4.25 23.94 10.79
C TYR A 129 3.10 23.39 9.93
N ARG A 130 2.17 22.63 10.53
CA ARG A 130 0.96 22.11 9.87
C ARG A 130 0.01 23.23 9.43
N MET A 131 -0.23 24.22 10.30
CA MET A 131 -1.03 25.39 9.95
C MET A 131 -0.34 26.23 8.87
N ALA A 132 1.00 26.38 8.93
CA ALA A 132 1.75 27.05 7.85
C ALA A 132 1.59 26.34 6.50
N LYS A 133 1.61 25.00 6.46
CA LYS A 133 1.33 24.21 5.24
C LYS A 133 -0.07 24.46 4.70
N LEU A 134 -1.08 24.55 5.56
CA LEU A 134 -2.48 24.81 5.19
C LEU A 134 -2.74 26.27 4.82
N ASN A 135 -1.90 27.19 5.28
CA ASN A 135 -1.95 28.60 4.88
C ASN A 135 -1.10 28.89 3.63
N GLY A 136 -0.32 27.92 3.15
CA GLY A 136 0.58 28.11 2.01
C GLY A 136 1.82 28.95 2.33
N THR A 137 2.17 29.09 3.61
CA THR A 137 3.27 29.95 4.09
C THR A 137 4.47 29.17 4.61
N ALA A 138 4.43 27.82 4.61
CA ALA A 138 5.59 27.05 5.02
C ALA A 138 6.74 27.24 4.02
N VAL A 139 7.94 27.44 4.55
CA VAL A 139 9.18 27.55 3.78
C VAL A 139 10.02 26.28 3.91
N ASP A 140 10.88 26.03 2.94
CA ASP A 140 11.89 24.97 3.01
C ASP A 140 13.18 25.45 3.70
N LYS A 141 14.23 24.62 3.66
CA LYS A 141 15.51 24.92 4.31
C LYS A 141 16.26 26.09 3.69
N ASN A 142 15.93 26.45 2.46
CA ASN A 142 16.56 27.54 1.72
C ASN A 142 15.77 28.85 1.83
N GLY A 143 14.61 28.83 2.51
CA GLY A 143 13.73 29.99 2.65
C GLY A 143 12.67 30.11 1.55
N ASP A 144 12.67 29.20 0.56
CA ASP A 144 11.71 29.19 -0.53
C ASP A 144 10.37 28.59 -0.09
N LYS A 145 9.29 28.92 -0.81
CA LYS A 145 7.97 28.32 -0.54
C LYS A 145 8.04 26.81 -0.66
N SER A 146 7.63 26.11 0.39
CA SER A 146 7.63 24.67 0.43
C SER A 146 6.69 24.09 -0.62
N LYS A 147 7.20 23.20 -1.48
CA LYS A 147 6.38 22.40 -2.41
C LYS A 147 5.36 21.49 -1.73
N TYR A 148 5.47 21.31 -0.41
CA TYR A 148 4.55 20.51 0.40
C TYR A 148 3.38 21.33 0.94
N ASN A 149 3.30 22.63 0.64
CA ASN A 149 2.14 23.45 0.97
C ASN A 149 0.88 22.87 0.33
N ILE A 150 -0.21 22.86 1.10
CA ILE A 150 -1.49 22.26 0.71
C ILE A 150 -2.70 23.15 1.08
N PRO A 151 -2.70 24.44 0.69
CA PRO A 151 -3.76 25.37 1.06
C PRO A 151 -5.15 24.97 0.55
N GLN A 152 -5.21 24.25 -0.57
CA GLN A 152 -6.46 23.75 -1.15
C GLN A 152 -7.22 22.79 -0.24
N TYR A 153 -6.59 22.21 0.78
CA TYR A 153 -7.23 21.28 1.72
C TYR A 153 -7.54 21.92 3.08
N LYS A 154 -7.36 23.24 3.23
CA LYS A 154 -7.60 23.95 4.49
C LYS A 154 -9.05 23.81 4.98
N PHE A 155 -10.03 23.73 4.07
CA PHE A 155 -11.45 23.54 4.39
C PHE A 155 -11.73 22.26 5.20
N LEU A 156 -10.84 21.24 5.14
CA LEU A 156 -10.96 20.03 5.95
C LEU A 156 -10.76 20.29 7.45
N LEU A 157 -10.27 21.47 7.86
CA LEU A 157 -10.26 21.86 9.26
C LEU A 157 -11.67 21.97 9.84
N ASP A 158 -12.65 22.32 9.00
CA ASP A 158 -14.04 22.55 9.39
C ASP A 158 -14.94 21.34 9.10
N ALA A 159 -14.38 20.25 8.57
CA ALA A 159 -15.12 19.02 8.27
C ALA A 159 -15.87 18.45 9.48
N PRO A 160 -17.16 18.07 9.35
CA PRO A 160 -17.97 17.58 10.46
C PRO A 160 -17.66 16.12 10.84
N PHE A 161 -16.43 15.65 10.61
CA PHE A 161 -15.94 14.30 10.91
C PHE A 161 -14.45 14.34 11.24
N ARG A 162 -13.98 13.34 12.00
CA ARG A 162 -12.55 13.20 12.30
C ARG A 162 -11.82 12.68 11.06
N ILE A 163 -10.59 13.13 10.83
CA ILE A 163 -9.74 12.68 9.72
C ILE A 163 -8.40 12.24 10.30
N SER A 164 -7.87 11.09 9.87
CA SER A 164 -6.61 10.59 10.41
C SER A 164 -5.86 9.62 9.50
N HIS A 165 -4.54 9.60 9.66
CA HIS A 165 -3.60 8.71 8.99
C HIS A 165 -3.35 7.39 9.74
N LYS A 166 -3.88 7.26 10.97
CA LYS A 166 -3.51 6.21 11.93
C LYS A 166 -4.07 4.83 11.61
N CYS A 167 -5.03 4.70 10.69
CA CYS A 167 -5.68 3.41 10.45
C CYS A 167 -4.68 2.30 10.07
N CYS A 168 -3.70 2.57 9.21
CA CYS A 168 -2.65 1.60 8.88
C CYS A 168 -1.75 1.25 10.08
N ASP A 169 -1.60 2.15 11.05
CA ASP A 169 -0.75 1.91 12.21
C ASP A 169 -1.38 0.87 13.14
N TYR A 170 -2.68 0.98 13.41
CA TYR A 170 -3.40 0.02 14.24
C TYR A 170 -3.77 -1.25 13.49
N MET A 171 -4.19 -1.14 12.23
CA MET A 171 -4.64 -2.30 11.46
C MET A 171 -3.48 -3.19 11.01
N LYS A 172 -2.29 -2.61 10.72
CA LYS A 172 -1.15 -3.36 10.15
C LYS A 172 0.10 -3.31 11.01
N LYS A 173 0.56 -2.11 11.39
CA LYS A 173 1.87 -1.98 12.05
C LYS A 173 1.88 -2.50 13.49
N LYS A 174 0.79 -2.30 14.24
CA LYS A 174 0.70 -2.71 15.64
C LYS A 174 0.74 -4.25 15.79
N PRO A 175 -0.08 -5.04 15.06
CA PRO A 175 0.02 -6.50 15.09
C PRO A 175 1.40 -7.02 14.68
N ALA A 176 2.00 -6.45 13.63
CA ALA A 176 3.35 -6.82 13.20
C ALA A 176 4.37 -6.59 14.32
N LYS A 177 4.38 -5.41 14.92
CA LYS A 177 5.32 -5.06 16.02
C LYS A 177 5.10 -5.93 17.26
N GLN A 178 3.86 -6.31 17.55
CA GLN A 178 3.57 -7.21 18.66
C GLN A 178 4.17 -8.60 18.40
N TYR A 179 3.91 -9.17 17.22
CA TYR A 179 4.48 -10.46 16.83
C TYR A 179 6.01 -10.47 16.85
N GLU A 180 6.64 -9.40 16.34
CA GLU A 180 8.10 -9.24 16.37
C GLU A 180 8.64 -9.15 17.79
N LYS A 181 7.94 -8.46 18.69
CA LYS A 181 8.32 -8.38 20.10
C LYS A 181 8.20 -9.74 20.80
N GLU A 182 7.15 -10.50 20.48
CA GLU A 182 6.87 -11.81 21.09
C GLU A 182 7.82 -12.90 20.58
N THR A 183 8.19 -12.86 19.31
CA THR A 183 9.00 -13.92 18.67
C THR A 183 10.47 -13.58 18.49
N GLY A 184 10.84 -12.29 18.55
CA GLY A 184 12.17 -11.81 18.18
C GLY A 184 12.44 -11.79 16.67
N ARG A 185 11.51 -12.28 15.84
CA ARG A 185 11.69 -12.37 14.38
C ARG A 185 11.58 -11.01 13.70
N LEU A 186 12.31 -10.83 12.61
CA LEU A 186 12.32 -9.61 11.81
C LEU A 186 11.69 -9.81 10.42
N PRO A 187 11.09 -8.76 9.83
CA PRO A 187 10.29 -8.89 8.62
C PRO A 187 11.13 -8.89 7.34
N ILE A 188 10.81 -9.84 6.45
CA ILE A 188 11.16 -9.81 5.02
C ILE A 188 9.89 -9.46 4.23
N VAL A 189 9.94 -8.41 3.41
CA VAL A 189 8.78 -7.84 2.70
C VAL A 189 9.03 -7.71 1.19
N ALA A 190 7.97 -7.82 0.39
CA ALA A 190 8.04 -7.76 -1.07
C ALA A 190 7.90 -6.33 -1.65
N THR A 191 8.29 -5.28 -0.90
CA THR A 191 8.11 -3.90 -1.37
C THR A 191 9.15 -3.49 -2.41
N MET A 192 8.69 -2.93 -3.53
CA MET A 192 9.55 -2.45 -4.62
C MET A 192 9.80 -0.94 -4.58
N ALA A 193 10.97 -0.50 -5.04
CA ALA A 193 11.36 0.90 -5.06
C ALA A 193 10.49 1.73 -6.02
N GLU A 194 10.07 1.15 -7.15
CA GLU A 194 9.25 1.83 -8.16
C GLU A 194 7.84 2.19 -7.68
N GLU A 195 7.34 1.52 -6.64
CA GLU A 195 5.96 1.69 -6.17
C GLU A 195 5.67 3.09 -5.61
N SER A 196 6.70 3.81 -5.15
CA SER A 196 6.54 5.17 -4.64
C SER A 196 7.88 5.84 -4.40
N ASN A 197 7.92 7.17 -4.49
CA ASN A 197 9.12 7.94 -4.15
C ASN A 197 9.60 7.66 -2.72
N LEU A 198 8.71 7.42 -1.75
CA LEU A 198 9.12 7.09 -0.37
C LEU A 198 9.91 5.77 -0.30
N ARG A 199 9.51 4.75 -1.07
CA ARG A 199 10.23 3.46 -1.13
C ARG A 199 11.55 3.61 -1.87
N LEU A 200 11.58 4.38 -2.95
CA LEU A 200 12.82 4.75 -3.64
C LEU A 200 13.80 5.45 -2.68
N GLN A 201 13.38 6.47 -1.95
CA GLN A 201 14.26 7.18 -1.00
C GLN A 201 14.79 6.26 0.11
N LYS A 202 13.96 5.34 0.61
CA LYS A 202 14.40 4.34 1.59
C LYS A 202 15.46 3.41 1.00
N TRP A 203 15.24 2.92 -0.21
CA TRP A 203 16.18 2.05 -0.90
C TRP A 203 17.49 2.77 -1.22
N LEU A 204 17.46 4.03 -1.67
CA LEU A 204 18.66 4.84 -1.88
C LEU A 204 19.47 4.99 -0.58
N LYS A 205 18.79 5.09 0.56
CA LYS A 205 19.45 5.27 1.86
C LYS A 205 20.00 3.96 2.45
N HIS A 206 19.25 2.87 2.35
CA HIS A 206 19.49 1.64 3.11
C HIS A 206 19.70 0.38 2.25
N GLY A 207 19.44 0.46 0.94
CA GLY A 207 19.43 -0.69 0.05
C GLY A 207 18.27 -1.64 0.32
N CYS A 208 18.48 -2.92 -0.02
CA CYS A 208 17.46 -3.97 0.16
C CYS A 208 17.39 -4.48 1.59
N ASN A 209 18.55 -4.63 2.26
CA ASN A 209 18.61 -5.07 3.65
C ASN A 209 19.02 -3.89 4.53
N ALA A 210 18.06 -3.31 5.22
CA ALA A 210 18.26 -2.12 6.04
C ALA A 210 18.75 -2.50 7.45
N PHE A 211 19.98 -3.06 7.53
CA PHE A 211 20.60 -3.53 8.78
C PHE A 211 20.88 -2.40 9.78
N ASP A 212 21.06 -1.17 9.30
CA ASP A 212 21.39 0.01 10.10
C ASP A 212 20.18 0.61 10.83
N LEU A 213 18.97 0.14 10.57
CA LEU A 213 17.77 0.60 11.24
C LEU A 213 17.67 0.01 12.66
N LYS A 214 17.16 0.81 13.61
CA LYS A 214 16.81 0.34 14.97
C LYS A 214 15.91 -0.91 14.96
N ARG A 215 15.09 -1.05 13.91
CA ARG A 215 14.32 -2.24 13.60
C ARG A 215 14.72 -2.69 12.19
N PRO A 216 15.69 -3.60 12.05
CA PRO A 216 16.12 -4.07 10.74
C PRO A 216 14.97 -4.70 9.96
N MET A 217 15.02 -4.58 8.65
CA MET A 217 14.06 -5.19 7.75
C MET A 217 14.70 -5.50 6.39
N SER A 218 14.22 -6.55 5.74
CA SER A 218 14.65 -6.90 4.39
C SER A 218 13.53 -6.65 3.38
N ALA A 219 13.88 -6.00 2.27
CA ALA A 219 13.07 -5.86 1.09
C ALA A 219 13.87 -6.38 -0.13
N PRO A 220 14.04 -7.71 -0.25
CA PRO A 220 15.03 -8.32 -1.15
C PRO A 220 14.65 -8.22 -2.63
N MET A 221 13.41 -7.79 -2.92
CA MET A 221 12.91 -7.50 -4.26
C MET A 221 12.82 -6.00 -4.54
N SER A 222 13.43 -5.12 -3.73
CA SER A 222 13.27 -3.67 -3.93
C SER A 222 13.69 -3.15 -5.31
N PHE A 223 14.59 -3.84 -5.99
CA PHE A 223 15.05 -3.51 -7.34
C PHE A 223 14.24 -4.17 -8.46
N TRP A 224 13.18 -4.91 -8.14
CA TRP A 224 12.30 -5.48 -9.14
C TRP A 224 11.36 -4.41 -9.70
N SER A 225 10.89 -4.66 -10.91
CA SER A 225 9.78 -3.94 -11.54
C SER A 225 8.49 -4.74 -11.47
N GLU A 226 7.35 -4.07 -11.70
CA GLU A 226 6.06 -4.72 -11.89
C GLU A 226 6.15 -5.81 -12.97
N ASN A 227 6.86 -5.55 -14.07
CA ASN A 227 7.00 -6.51 -15.16
C ASN A 227 7.74 -7.78 -14.71
N ASP A 228 8.80 -7.64 -13.90
CA ASP A 228 9.55 -8.79 -13.39
C ASP A 228 8.66 -9.70 -12.53
N VAL A 229 7.75 -9.11 -11.74
CA VAL A 229 6.79 -9.86 -10.93
C VAL A 229 5.83 -10.63 -11.83
N LEU A 230 5.28 -10.00 -12.87
CA LEU A 230 4.35 -10.64 -13.79
C LEU A 230 5.01 -11.73 -14.64
N GLU A 231 6.21 -11.45 -15.17
CA GLU A 231 7.02 -12.44 -15.90
C GLU A 231 7.32 -13.65 -15.02
N TYR A 232 7.67 -13.44 -13.75
CA TYR A 232 7.91 -14.55 -12.81
C TYR A 232 6.65 -15.39 -12.59
N LEU A 233 5.51 -14.77 -12.30
CA LEU A 233 4.25 -15.47 -12.06
C LEU A 233 3.82 -16.28 -13.29
N PHE A 234 4.02 -15.72 -14.49
CA PHE A 234 3.76 -16.38 -15.75
C PHE A 234 4.71 -17.57 -15.97
N LYS A 235 6.03 -17.34 -15.85
CA LYS A 235 7.08 -18.36 -16.08
C LYS A 235 6.98 -19.56 -15.14
N TYR A 236 6.64 -19.32 -13.87
CA TYR A 236 6.56 -20.37 -12.84
C TYR A 236 5.14 -20.85 -12.53
N GLU A 237 4.15 -20.37 -13.30
CA GLU A 237 2.73 -20.76 -13.21
C GLU A 237 2.18 -20.71 -11.78
N LEU A 238 2.48 -19.62 -11.06
CA LEU A 238 2.07 -19.49 -9.66
C LEU A 238 0.62 -19.07 -9.53
N ASP A 239 -0.05 -19.59 -8.50
CA ASP A 239 -1.35 -19.08 -8.11
C ASP A 239 -1.23 -17.69 -7.45
N TYR A 240 -2.13 -16.80 -7.85
CA TYR A 240 -2.27 -15.46 -7.31
C TYR A 240 -3.75 -15.09 -7.16
N ALA A 241 -4.04 -13.97 -6.50
CA ALA A 241 -5.42 -13.59 -6.22
C ALA A 241 -6.22 -13.32 -7.50
N GLU A 242 -7.44 -13.86 -7.57
CA GLU A 242 -8.32 -13.79 -8.75
C GLU A 242 -8.60 -12.36 -9.24
N CYS A 243 -8.57 -11.35 -8.38
CA CYS A 243 -8.85 -9.97 -8.77
C CYS A 243 -7.84 -9.39 -9.76
N TYR A 244 -6.64 -9.99 -9.87
CA TYR A 244 -5.65 -9.60 -10.87
C TYR A 244 -6.03 -10.10 -12.27
N GLY A 245 -7.00 -11.02 -12.41
CA GLY A 245 -7.39 -11.58 -13.70
C GLY A 245 -6.28 -12.45 -14.32
N LYS A 246 -6.14 -12.42 -15.64
CA LYS A 246 -5.08 -13.15 -16.36
C LYS A 246 -3.85 -12.26 -16.53
N ILE A 247 -2.67 -12.87 -16.52
CA ILE A 247 -1.44 -12.22 -16.96
C ILE A 247 -1.30 -12.47 -18.45
N ILE A 248 -1.28 -11.39 -19.23
CA ILE A 248 -1.18 -11.44 -20.69
C ILE A 248 -0.03 -10.55 -21.18
N PRO A 249 0.54 -10.83 -22.36
CA PRO A 249 1.40 -9.88 -23.05
C PRO A 249 0.67 -8.55 -23.23
N LYS A 250 1.37 -7.46 -22.91
CA LYS A 250 0.88 -6.11 -23.11
C LYS A 250 0.96 -5.80 -24.60
N LEU A 251 -0.19 -5.64 -25.24
CA LEU A 251 -0.29 -5.20 -26.62
C LEU A 251 0.30 -3.78 -26.73
N ASP A 252 1.20 -3.59 -27.69
CA ASP A 252 1.58 -2.24 -28.10
C ASP A 252 0.40 -1.57 -28.80
N LYS A 253 0.40 -0.23 -28.86
CA LYS A 253 -0.72 0.56 -29.42
C LYS A 253 -1.09 0.18 -30.87
N GLU A 254 -0.19 -0.47 -31.58
CA GLU A 254 -0.33 -0.89 -32.97
C GLU A 254 -0.89 -2.33 -33.11
N GLN A 255 -0.93 -3.11 -32.02
CA GLN A 255 -1.43 -4.48 -32.05
C GLN A 255 -2.94 -4.53 -31.79
N ILE A 256 -3.66 -5.27 -32.63
CA ILE A 256 -5.11 -5.42 -32.56
C ILE A 256 -5.48 -6.49 -31.54
N GLU A 257 -6.41 -6.18 -30.65
CA GLU A 257 -6.96 -7.12 -29.67
C GLU A 257 -7.54 -8.36 -30.39
N GLY A 258 -7.07 -9.55 -30.01
CA GLY A 258 -7.45 -10.83 -30.62
C GLY A 258 -6.48 -11.41 -31.66
N GLN A 259 -5.39 -10.72 -31.98
CA GLN A 259 -4.30 -11.27 -32.80
C GLN A 259 -3.28 -12.02 -31.93
N ILE A 260 -2.75 -13.13 -32.46
CA ILE A 260 -1.63 -13.84 -31.84
C ILE A 260 -0.40 -12.93 -31.84
N THR A 261 0.19 -12.74 -30.67
CA THR A 261 1.42 -11.97 -30.54
C THR A 261 2.61 -12.79 -31.02
N ILE A 262 3.71 -12.12 -31.41
CA ILE A 262 4.95 -12.81 -31.78
C ILE A 262 5.44 -13.71 -30.64
N TYR A 263 5.26 -13.30 -29.39
CA TYR A 263 5.64 -14.07 -28.20
C TYR A 263 4.83 -15.37 -28.07
N GLU A 264 3.52 -15.30 -28.33
CA GLU A 264 2.65 -16.49 -28.32
C GLU A 264 2.96 -17.42 -29.49
N ALA A 265 3.26 -16.87 -30.67
CA ALA A 265 3.60 -17.65 -31.86
C ALA A 265 4.96 -18.36 -31.74
N THR A 266 5.95 -17.72 -31.11
CA THR A 266 7.31 -18.28 -30.95
C THR A 266 7.49 -19.05 -29.65
N ASN A 267 6.57 -18.90 -28.69
CA ASN A 267 6.70 -19.35 -27.31
C ASN A 267 7.99 -18.83 -26.62
N ASP A 268 8.49 -17.67 -27.06
CA ASP A 268 9.67 -17.00 -26.51
C ASP A 268 9.29 -15.63 -25.97
N TYR A 269 9.14 -15.52 -24.66
CA TYR A 269 8.68 -14.31 -23.96
C TYR A 269 9.83 -13.40 -23.50
N ARG A 270 11.06 -13.60 -23.99
CA ARG A 270 12.19 -12.74 -23.61
C ARG A 270 11.94 -11.29 -24.00
N GLY A 271 12.02 -10.38 -23.03
CA GLY A 271 11.77 -8.95 -23.23
C GLY A 271 10.29 -8.57 -23.32
N CYS A 272 9.38 -9.53 -23.16
CA CYS A 272 7.95 -9.28 -23.17
C CYS A 272 7.53 -8.38 -22.00
N GLN A 273 6.64 -7.42 -22.29
CA GLN A 273 5.96 -6.64 -21.26
C GLN A 273 4.62 -7.32 -20.96
N PHE A 274 4.29 -7.49 -19.68
CA PHE A 274 3.07 -8.14 -19.23
C PHE A 274 2.12 -7.12 -18.58
N CYS A 275 0.83 -7.45 -18.58
CA CYS A 275 -0.17 -6.75 -17.80
C CYS A 275 -1.20 -7.73 -17.22
N THR A 276 -1.93 -7.26 -16.21
CA THR A 276 -3.06 -7.95 -15.61
C THR A 276 -4.37 -7.49 -16.26
N THR A 277 -5.27 -8.41 -16.61
CA THR A 277 -6.60 -8.05 -17.15
C THR A 277 -7.54 -7.47 -16.08
N GLY A 278 -7.26 -7.75 -14.80
CA GLY A 278 -8.01 -7.21 -13.67
C GLY A 278 -7.30 -6.02 -13.00
N CYS A 279 -7.32 -5.99 -11.66
CA CYS A 279 -6.65 -4.96 -10.88
C CYS A 279 -5.13 -5.01 -11.09
N LYS A 280 -4.46 -3.86 -11.27
CA LYS A 280 -2.98 -3.82 -11.31
C LYS A 280 -2.36 -3.95 -9.92
N ARG A 281 -2.94 -3.26 -8.95
CA ARG A 281 -2.54 -3.26 -7.54
C ARG A 281 -3.78 -3.31 -6.67
N THR A 282 -3.63 -3.87 -5.48
CA THR A 282 -4.71 -4.02 -4.52
C THR A 282 -4.32 -3.36 -3.21
N GLY A 283 -5.33 -2.89 -2.47
CA GLY A 283 -5.14 -2.15 -1.22
C GLY A 283 -6.31 -2.35 -0.27
N CYS A 284 -6.46 -1.41 0.65
CA CYS A 284 -7.64 -1.34 1.51
C CYS A 284 -8.83 -0.86 0.68
N ILE A 285 -9.90 -1.66 0.59
CA ILE A 285 -11.10 -1.33 -0.18
C ILE A 285 -11.91 -0.18 0.44
N PHE A 286 -11.79 0.04 1.75
CA PHE A 286 -12.51 1.12 2.46
C PHE A 286 -11.71 2.43 2.53
N CYS A 287 -10.57 2.54 1.85
CA CYS A 287 -9.67 3.68 2.01
C CYS A 287 -9.97 4.78 0.98
N LEU A 288 -10.23 6.01 1.44
CA LEU A 288 -10.31 7.20 0.58
C LEU A 288 -8.94 7.86 0.35
N PHE A 289 -7.85 7.28 0.83
CA PHE A 289 -6.52 7.75 0.42
C PHE A 289 -6.29 7.46 -1.06
N GLY A 290 -5.85 8.49 -1.78
CA GLY A 290 -5.62 8.43 -3.22
C GLY A 290 -6.90 8.49 -4.05
N ILE A 291 -8.05 8.82 -3.45
CA ILE A 291 -9.35 8.86 -4.16
C ILE A 291 -9.36 9.92 -5.27
N LEU A 292 -8.56 10.97 -5.15
CA LEU A 292 -8.45 12.00 -6.19
C LEU A 292 -7.76 11.50 -7.46
N GLN A 293 -6.94 10.46 -7.36
CA GLN A 293 -6.26 9.82 -8.51
C GLN A 293 -7.05 8.64 -9.08
N ASP A 294 -8.02 8.11 -8.32
CA ASP A 294 -8.84 6.94 -8.66
C ASP A 294 -10.28 7.24 -8.23
N LYS A 295 -10.87 8.23 -8.89
CA LYS A 295 -12.20 8.77 -8.55
C LYS A 295 -13.30 7.71 -8.63
N ASP A 296 -13.16 6.78 -9.56
CA ASP A 296 -14.17 5.73 -9.82
C ASP A 296 -14.09 4.55 -8.84
N ARG A 297 -13.22 4.58 -7.82
CA ARG A 297 -13.02 3.45 -6.90
C ARG A 297 -14.31 2.99 -6.25
N ILE A 298 -15.19 3.92 -5.87
CA ILE A 298 -16.41 3.61 -5.15
C ILE A 298 -17.45 2.99 -6.09
N ILE A 299 -17.60 3.53 -7.30
CA ILE A 299 -18.44 2.95 -8.35
C ILE A 299 -17.96 1.55 -8.73
N LYS A 300 -16.64 1.33 -8.83
CA LYS A 300 -16.08 -0.02 -9.08
C LYS A 300 -16.47 -0.98 -7.96
N LEU A 301 -16.35 -0.55 -6.69
CA LEU A 301 -16.75 -1.36 -5.55
C LEU A 301 -18.24 -1.70 -5.58
N GLU A 302 -19.11 -0.77 -5.98
CA GLU A 302 -20.55 -1.01 -6.11
C GLU A 302 -20.86 -2.07 -7.17
N LYS A 303 -20.17 -2.01 -8.32
CA LYS A 303 -20.29 -3.01 -9.40
C LYS A 303 -19.77 -4.38 -8.98
N GLU A 304 -18.69 -4.44 -8.20
CA GLU A 304 -18.06 -5.68 -7.75
C GLU A 304 -18.82 -6.34 -6.59
N ASP A 305 -19.25 -5.55 -5.60
CA ASP A 305 -19.87 -6.03 -4.36
C ASP A 305 -20.80 -4.97 -3.76
N LYS A 306 -22.03 -4.93 -4.28
CA LYS A 306 -23.06 -3.96 -3.85
C LYS A 306 -23.29 -3.93 -2.35
N ARG A 307 -23.34 -5.11 -1.69
CA ARG A 307 -23.56 -5.18 -0.23
C ARG A 307 -22.42 -4.52 0.54
N LEU A 308 -21.20 -4.64 0.04
CA LEU A 308 -20.02 -4.05 0.65
C LEU A 308 -19.95 -2.54 0.39
N ALA A 309 -20.30 -2.11 -0.82
CA ALA A 309 -20.46 -0.69 -1.14
C ALA A 309 -21.54 -0.04 -0.27
N ASP A 310 -22.70 -0.69 -0.09
CA ASP A 310 -23.78 -0.23 0.78
C ASP A 310 -23.30 -0.04 2.22
N TYR A 311 -22.49 -0.97 2.74
CA TYR A 311 -21.91 -0.85 4.08
C TYR A 311 -20.90 0.30 4.19
N VAL A 312 -20.12 0.58 3.13
CA VAL A 312 -19.16 1.69 3.12
C VAL A 312 -19.88 3.04 3.05
N LEU A 313 -20.86 3.15 2.16
CA LEU A 313 -21.54 4.40 1.84
C LEU A 313 -22.54 4.82 2.93
N ASN A 314 -23.38 3.88 3.37
CA ASN A 314 -24.55 4.20 4.20
C ASN A 314 -24.24 4.19 5.70
N GLY A 315 -25.24 4.56 6.50
CA GLY A 315 -25.17 4.66 7.95
C GLY A 315 -24.43 5.90 8.43
N GLY A 316 -24.02 5.89 9.69
CA GLY A 316 -23.33 7.00 10.33
C GLY A 316 -24.28 7.84 11.20
N GLU A 317 -23.72 8.47 12.22
CA GLU A 317 -24.43 9.37 13.13
C GLU A 317 -23.47 10.40 13.72
N TYR A 318 -24.01 11.46 14.33
CA TYR A 318 -23.22 12.42 15.08
C TYR A 318 -23.00 11.94 16.51
N ASP A 319 -21.75 12.00 16.98
CA ASP A 319 -21.44 11.77 18.37
C ASP A 319 -21.74 13.01 19.24
N ASN A 320 -21.54 12.86 20.55
CA ASN A 320 -21.77 13.94 21.53
C ASN A 320 -20.86 15.16 21.34
N GLU A 321 -19.78 15.04 20.56
CA GLU A 321 -18.88 16.16 20.21
C GLU A 321 -19.29 16.83 18.88
N GLY A 322 -20.42 16.42 18.29
CA GLY A 322 -20.88 16.92 16.99
C GLY A 322 -20.08 16.38 15.81
N MET A 323 -19.34 15.28 15.99
CA MET A 323 -18.53 14.66 14.93
C MET A 323 -19.24 13.45 14.34
N TRP A 324 -19.31 13.39 13.02
CA TRP A 324 -19.85 12.26 12.28
C TRP A 324 -18.95 11.03 12.43
N ILE A 325 -19.54 9.91 12.83
CA ILE A 325 -18.88 8.64 13.12
C ILE A 325 -19.64 7.47 12.48
N PRO A 326 -18.97 6.32 12.23
CA PRO A 326 -19.62 5.16 11.64
C PRO A 326 -20.51 4.44 12.66
N THR A 327 -21.50 3.69 12.16
CA THR A 327 -22.46 2.92 12.97
C THR A 327 -22.41 1.43 12.63
N ASN A 328 -23.25 0.62 13.27
CA ASN A 328 -23.44 -0.78 12.86
C ASN A 328 -24.09 -0.92 11.48
N LYS A 329 -24.81 0.11 11.01
CA LYS A 329 -25.47 0.12 9.70
C LYS A 329 -24.50 0.40 8.54
N GLY A 330 -23.34 1.00 8.83
CA GLY A 330 -22.32 1.29 7.82
C GLY A 330 -21.33 2.37 8.26
N LEU A 331 -20.36 2.65 7.39
CA LEU A 331 -19.27 3.60 7.65
C LEU A 331 -19.66 5.05 7.42
N GLY A 332 -20.77 5.32 6.73
CA GLY A 332 -21.31 6.67 6.52
C GLY A 332 -20.47 7.54 5.58
N TYR A 333 -19.86 6.96 4.54
CA TYR A 333 -18.98 7.68 3.62
C TYR A 333 -19.72 8.71 2.76
N ILE A 334 -21.04 8.57 2.53
CA ILE A 334 -21.84 9.56 1.80
C ILE A 334 -21.61 10.98 2.37
N LYS A 335 -21.71 11.13 3.70
CA LYS A 335 -21.51 12.43 4.36
C LYS A 335 -20.09 13.00 4.14
N ILE A 336 -19.09 12.14 4.05
CA ILE A 336 -17.71 12.54 3.77
C ILE A 336 -17.61 13.01 2.32
N LEU A 337 -18.19 12.27 1.38
CA LEU A 337 -18.11 12.55 -0.05
C LEU A 337 -18.91 13.82 -0.41
N ASP A 338 -20.08 14.03 0.20
CA ASP A 338 -20.86 15.26 0.06
C ASP A 338 -20.08 16.48 0.54
N PHE A 339 -19.44 16.39 1.71
CA PHE A 339 -18.62 17.48 2.21
C PHE A 339 -17.45 17.79 1.27
N LEU A 340 -16.82 16.77 0.68
CA LEU A 340 -15.77 16.96 -0.32
C LEU A 340 -16.32 17.65 -1.58
N LYS A 341 -17.49 17.24 -2.07
CA LYS A 341 -18.16 17.79 -3.24
C LYS A 341 -18.55 19.26 -3.04
N GLU A 342 -19.16 19.60 -1.90
CA GLU A 342 -19.50 20.98 -1.51
C GLU A 342 -18.28 21.90 -1.50
N ASN A 343 -17.08 21.34 -1.26
CA ASN A 343 -15.81 22.06 -1.25
C ASN A 343 -14.99 21.87 -2.54
N GLY A 344 -15.65 21.50 -3.65
CA GLY A 344 -15.05 21.48 -5.00
C GLY A 344 -14.27 20.21 -5.35
N LEU A 345 -14.34 19.15 -4.54
CA LEU A 345 -13.74 17.84 -4.83
C LEU A 345 -14.82 16.82 -5.20
N ASP A 346 -15.23 16.87 -6.46
CA ASP A 346 -16.23 15.94 -6.99
C ASP A 346 -15.63 14.53 -7.18
N ILE A 347 -16.16 13.57 -6.41
CA ILE A 347 -15.84 12.15 -6.43
C ILE A 347 -17.16 11.43 -6.71
N PRO A 348 -17.26 10.64 -7.78
CA PRO A 348 -18.48 9.94 -8.12
C PRO A 348 -18.65 8.70 -7.23
N TYR A 349 -19.86 8.46 -6.72
CA TYR A 349 -20.14 7.40 -5.78
C TYR A 349 -21.60 6.94 -5.83
#